data_AF-A0A2G9N7M0-F1
#
_entry.id   AF-A0A2G9N7M0-F1
#
_cell.length_a   1.000
_cell.length_b   1.000
_cell.length_c   1.000
_cell.angle_alpha   90.00
_cell.angle_beta   90.00
_cell.angle_gamma   90.00
#
_symmetry.space_group_name_H-M   'P 1'
#
loop_
_entity.id
_entity.type
_entity.pdbx_description
1 polymer ?
#
loop_
_entity_poly.entity_id
_entity_poly.type
_entity_poly.pdbx_seq_one_letter_code
_entity_poly.pdbx_strand_id
1 'polypeptide(L)'
;MDTKRLFALFVVALLALSILPAAFAQDTALTQERTRLRDRLAEAKQNYIAARDKFLADKSDFLRARQQLVDLKRTNASDDEIIAQGKIVVAKAIDRGISNLDVVKNWLDKIKIEDSQRTDLSAMLDDAISKLEAEKAKVDAATTKQELRDIAKETRDIWKDARATVKKVVGIATSERISYIIKNMENLSAKLDERVAKMEEAGKDTSAIGPLVADFKAKLELANGKYEAAREKYASITTIEGADAIIREAHQLIKESHGYLKEAHADLVNIIKEMRAQKADVSVDALVNETSAETAEASG
;
A
#
# COMPACT_ATOMS: atom_id res chain seq x y z
N MET A 1 18.45 -6.98 2.56
CA MET A 1 17.38 -7.26 3.54
C MET A 1 16.36 -8.18 2.88
N ASP A 2 16.08 -9.34 3.48
CA ASP A 2 15.20 -10.37 2.91
C ASP A 2 13.78 -9.81 2.70
N THR A 3 13.13 -10.06 1.56
CA THR A 3 11.77 -9.55 1.26
C THR A 3 10.74 -9.97 2.32
N LYS A 4 11.02 -11.08 3.01
CA LYS A 4 10.29 -11.55 4.19
C LYS A 4 10.33 -10.58 5.38
N ARG A 5 11.45 -9.86 5.60
CA ARG A 5 11.59 -8.87 6.68
C ARG A 5 10.97 -7.52 6.32
N LEU A 6 10.95 -7.15 5.03
CA LEU A 6 10.20 -5.99 4.57
C LEU A 6 8.69 -6.25 4.77
N PHE A 7 8.16 -7.40 4.31
CA PHE A 7 6.76 -7.75 4.52
C PHE A 7 6.40 -7.95 6.01
N ALA A 8 7.26 -8.58 6.82
CA ALA A 8 6.99 -8.78 8.24
C ALA A 8 6.96 -7.49 9.07
N LEU A 9 7.69 -6.44 8.65
CA LEU A 9 7.63 -5.13 9.32
C LEU A 9 6.41 -4.30 8.89
N PHE A 10 5.85 -4.54 7.71
CA PHE A 10 4.67 -3.83 7.21
C PHE A 10 3.33 -4.53 7.52
N VAL A 11 3.34 -5.82 7.89
CA VAL A 11 2.13 -6.61 8.19
C VAL A 11 1.66 -6.46 9.66
N VAL A 12 2.43 -5.83 10.54
CA VAL A 12 2.07 -5.72 11.98
C VAL A 12 1.13 -4.54 12.31
N ALA A 13 0.87 -3.62 11.38
CA ALA A 13 -0.10 -2.53 11.56
C ALA A 13 -1.50 -2.86 10.98
N LEU A 14 -1.94 -4.12 11.08
CA LEU A 14 -3.15 -4.65 10.43
C LEU A 14 -4.32 -4.98 11.37
N LEU A 15 -4.26 -4.65 12.67
CA LEU A 15 -5.28 -5.06 13.63
C LEU A 15 -5.63 -3.96 14.65
N ALA A 16 -6.20 -2.85 14.18
CA ALA A 16 -6.91 -1.92 15.05
C ALA A 16 -7.94 -1.11 14.24
N LEU A 17 -9.04 -1.77 13.84
CA LEU A 17 -10.38 -1.17 13.62
C LEU A 17 -11.37 -2.24 13.12
N SER A 18 -11.41 -3.39 13.78
CA SER A 18 -12.54 -4.31 13.68
C SER A 18 -12.86 -4.81 15.07
N ILE A 19 -13.94 -4.28 15.64
CA ILE A 19 -15.02 -4.96 16.38
C ILE A 19 -15.74 -3.85 17.16
N LEU A 20 -16.89 -3.43 16.65
CA LEU A 20 -18.03 -3.11 17.50
C LEU A 20 -19.25 -3.84 16.91
N PRO A 21 -20.00 -4.60 17.73
CA PRO A 21 -21.27 -5.17 17.29
C PRO A 21 -22.35 -4.09 17.42
N ALA A 22 -22.86 -3.59 16.30
CA ALA A 22 -24.12 -2.86 16.28
C ALA A 22 -25.18 -3.75 15.62
N ALA A 23 -25.94 -4.42 16.47
CA ALA A 23 -27.23 -4.97 16.11
C ALA A 23 -28.12 -3.86 15.56
N PHE A 24 -28.73 -4.08 14.40
CA PHE A 24 -30.11 -3.77 14.00
C PHE A 24 -30.19 -3.92 12.48
N ALA A 25 -31.02 -4.85 12.04
CA ALA A 25 -31.28 -5.14 10.64
C ALA A 25 -32.49 -4.34 10.18
N GLN A 26 -32.32 -3.48 9.16
CA GLN A 26 -33.33 -3.19 8.14
C GLN A 26 -32.74 -2.27 7.07
N ASP A 27 -31.82 -2.79 6.27
CA ASP A 27 -31.59 -2.25 4.93
C ASP A 27 -31.01 -3.34 4.03
N THR A 28 -31.82 -3.83 3.11
CA THR A 28 -31.46 -4.86 2.14
C THR A 28 -30.34 -4.39 1.20
N ALA A 29 -30.25 -3.08 0.93
CA ALA A 29 -29.19 -2.51 0.09
C ALA A 29 -27.83 -2.54 0.81
N LEU A 30 -27.75 -2.07 2.06
CA LEU A 30 -26.53 -2.17 2.89
C LEU A 30 -26.11 -3.62 3.13
N THR A 31 -27.05 -4.55 3.20
CA THR A 31 -26.76 -5.98 3.35
C THR A 31 -26.17 -6.58 2.07
N GLN A 32 -26.69 -6.21 0.90
CA GLN A 32 -26.14 -6.61 -0.39
C GLN A 32 -24.75 -6.01 -0.64
N GLU A 33 -24.58 -4.72 -0.35
CA GLU A 33 -23.29 -4.04 -0.50
C GLU A 33 -22.22 -4.63 0.42
N ARG A 34 -22.55 -4.88 1.70
CA ARG A 34 -21.65 -5.59 2.63
C ARG A 34 -21.27 -6.98 2.15
N THR A 35 -22.21 -7.69 1.52
CA THR A 35 -21.94 -9.02 0.96
C THR A 35 -20.98 -8.91 -0.22
N ARG A 36 -21.24 -8.01 -1.17
CA ARG A 36 -20.34 -7.74 -2.31
C ARG A 36 -18.94 -7.33 -1.88
N LEU A 37 -18.82 -6.48 -0.88
CA LEU A 37 -17.52 -6.06 -0.33
C LEU A 37 -16.77 -7.22 0.32
N ARG A 38 -17.48 -8.10 1.04
CA ARG A 38 -16.88 -9.32 1.61
C ARG A 38 -16.41 -10.28 0.52
N ASP A 39 -17.23 -10.51 -0.50
CA ASP A 39 -16.90 -11.42 -1.60
C ASP A 39 -15.69 -10.90 -2.38
N ARG A 40 -15.67 -9.60 -2.72
CA ARG A 40 -14.52 -8.95 -3.37
C ARG A 40 -13.25 -9.05 -2.52
N LEU A 41 -13.36 -8.86 -1.20
CA LEU A 41 -12.20 -9.00 -0.30
C LEU A 41 -11.72 -10.45 -0.20
N ALA A 42 -12.65 -11.41 -0.18
CA ALA A 42 -12.32 -12.84 -0.15
C ALA A 42 -11.61 -13.27 -1.44
N GLU A 43 -12.13 -12.83 -2.59
CA GLU A 43 -11.51 -13.05 -3.90
C GLU A 43 -10.11 -12.42 -3.97
N ALA A 44 -9.97 -11.14 -3.62
CA ALA A 44 -8.68 -10.46 -3.60
C ALA A 44 -7.67 -11.17 -2.68
N LYS A 45 -8.13 -11.69 -1.53
CA LYS A 45 -7.30 -12.50 -0.63
C LYS A 45 -6.87 -13.82 -1.28
N GLN A 46 -7.75 -14.51 -1.97
CA GLN A 46 -7.42 -15.76 -2.68
C GLN A 46 -6.42 -15.49 -3.82
N ASN A 47 -6.65 -14.46 -4.63
CA ASN A 47 -5.76 -14.09 -5.73
C ASN A 47 -4.35 -13.75 -5.22
N TYR A 48 -4.24 -13.01 -4.11
CA TYR A 48 -2.96 -12.77 -3.45
C TYR A 48 -2.26 -14.05 -2.97
N ILE A 49 -3.00 -14.99 -2.35
CA ILE A 49 -2.44 -16.27 -1.90
C ILE A 49 -1.94 -17.08 -3.09
N ALA A 50 -2.74 -17.18 -4.14
CA ALA A 50 -2.37 -17.87 -5.37
C ALA A 50 -1.12 -17.25 -6.03
N ALA A 51 -1.06 -15.92 -6.15
CA ALA A 51 0.10 -15.21 -6.67
C ALA A 51 1.36 -15.47 -5.82
N ARG A 52 1.23 -15.47 -4.49
CA ARG A 52 2.34 -15.76 -3.58
C ARG A 52 2.83 -17.20 -3.74
N ASP A 53 1.93 -18.16 -3.80
CA ASP A 53 2.29 -19.58 -3.92
C ASP A 53 2.94 -19.85 -5.28
N LYS A 54 2.43 -19.21 -6.35
CA LYS A 54 3.07 -19.20 -7.67
C LYS A 54 4.49 -18.62 -7.61
N PHE A 55 4.69 -17.46 -6.98
CA PHE A 55 6.02 -16.86 -6.82
C PHE A 55 6.99 -17.79 -6.08
N LEU A 56 6.53 -18.47 -5.03
CA LEU A 56 7.35 -19.44 -4.30
C LEU A 56 7.74 -20.64 -5.17
N ALA A 57 6.80 -21.14 -5.99
CA ALA A 57 7.07 -22.19 -6.96
C ALA A 57 8.09 -21.74 -8.02
N ASP A 58 7.86 -20.58 -8.67
CA ASP A 58 8.77 -20.02 -9.69
C ASP A 58 10.16 -19.75 -9.11
N LYS A 59 10.25 -19.30 -7.85
CA LYS A 59 11.52 -19.13 -7.14
C LYS A 59 12.25 -20.47 -6.96
N SER A 60 11.53 -21.52 -6.56
CA SER A 60 12.09 -22.86 -6.40
C SER A 60 12.60 -23.41 -7.73
N ASP A 61 11.80 -23.28 -8.79
CA ASP A 61 12.17 -23.72 -10.13
C ASP A 61 13.38 -22.97 -10.68
N PHE A 62 13.46 -21.65 -10.49
CA PHE A 62 14.64 -20.87 -10.85
C PHE A 62 15.91 -21.37 -10.13
N LEU A 63 15.81 -21.64 -8.83
CA LEU A 63 16.96 -22.13 -8.05
C LEU A 63 17.40 -23.52 -8.54
N ARG A 64 16.44 -24.40 -8.83
CA ARG A 64 16.71 -25.74 -9.39
C ARG A 64 17.39 -25.65 -10.76
N ALA A 65 16.83 -24.86 -11.67
CA ALA A 65 17.39 -24.67 -13.01
C ALA A 65 18.81 -24.11 -12.95
N ARG A 66 19.04 -23.15 -12.06
CA ARG A 66 20.36 -22.54 -11.85
C ARG A 66 21.37 -23.56 -11.33
N GLN A 67 20.97 -24.42 -10.41
CA GLN A 67 21.83 -25.48 -9.88
C GLN A 67 22.21 -26.48 -10.99
N GLN A 68 21.25 -26.93 -11.78
CA GLN A 68 21.50 -27.80 -12.93
C GLN A 68 22.49 -27.20 -13.93
N LEU A 69 22.39 -25.90 -14.23
CA LEU A 69 23.36 -25.22 -15.10
C LEU A 69 24.78 -25.22 -14.52
N VAL A 70 24.92 -25.09 -13.19
CA VAL A 70 26.22 -25.17 -12.51
C VAL A 70 26.80 -26.58 -12.64
N ASP A 71 25.97 -27.60 -12.49
CA ASP A 71 26.40 -29.01 -12.55
C ASP A 71 26.81 -29.43 -13.98
N LEU A 72 26.10 -28.96 -15.02
CA LEU A 72 26.49 -29.15 -16.42
C LEU A 72 27.88 -28.55 -16.72
N LYS A 73 28.15 -27.34 -16.20
CA LYS A 73 29.45 -26.67 -16.37
C LYS A 73 30.60 -27.41 -15.68
N ARG A 74 30.31 -28.25 -14.68
CA ARG A 74 31.31 -29.05 -13.96
C ARG A 74 31.59 -30.39 -14.63
N THR A 75 30.68 -30.87 -15.47
CA THR A 75 30.73 -32.22 -16.06
C THR A 75 31.21 -32.24 -17.52
N ASN A 76 31.82 -31.15 -17.99
CA ASN A 76 32.22 -30.96 -19.40
C ASN A 76 31.07 -31.21 -20.40
N ALA A 77 29.84 -30.81 -20.02
CA ALA A 77 28.70 -30.84 -20.93
C ALA A 77 28.98 -30.03 -22.20
N SER A 78 28.33 -30.42 -23.30
CA SER A 78 28.45 -29.74 -24.58
C SER A 78 27.94 -28.30 -24.53
N ASP A 79 28.40 -27.50 -25.48
CA ASP A 79 27.98 -26.10 -25.60
C ASP A 79 26.46 -25.97 -25.80
N ASP A 80 25.86 -26.87 -26.56
CA ASP A 80 24.42 -26.91 -26.82
C ASP A 80 23.62 -27.22 -25.55
N GLU A 81 24.07 -28.17 -24.73
CA GLU A 81 23.44 -28.48 -23.44
C GLU A 81 23.51 -27.29 -22.47
N ILE A 82 24.65 -26.58 -22.45
CA ILE A 82 24.84 -25.40 -21.62
C ILE A 82 23.94 -24.24 -22.08
N ILE A 83 23.78 -24.06 -23.39
CA ILE A 83 22.90 -23.04 -23.97
C ILE A 83 21.44 -23.38 -23.65
N ALA A 84 21.00 -24.62 -23.90
CA ALA A 84 19.64 -25.07 -23.64
C ALA A 84 19.25 -24.88 -22.17
N GLN A 85 20.10 -25.33 -21.23
CA GLN A 85 19.85 -25.14 -19.81
C GLN A 85 19.93 -23.66 -19.41
N GLY A 86 20.83 -22.89 -20.03
CA GLY A 86 20.92 -21.46 -19.81
C GLY A 86 19.63 -20.72 -20.16
N LYS A 87 18.98 -21.06 -21.28
CA LYS A 87 17.67 -20.52 -21.65
C LYS A 87 16.63 -20.77 -20.56
N ILE A 88 16.57 -22.00 -20.05
CA ILE A 88 15.67 -22.37 -18.95
C ILE A 88 15.93 -21.51 -17.71
N VAL A 89 17.20 -21.28 -17.36
CA VAL A 89 17.56 -20.42 -16.20
C VAL A 89 17.07 -18.99 -16.38
N VAL A 90 17.28 -18.39 -17.55
CA VAL A 90 16.87 -17.00 -17.80
C VAL A 90 15.33 -16.91 -17.84
N ALA A 91 14.66 -17.82 -18.54
CA ALA A 91 13.20 -17.89 -18.57
C ALA A 91 12.59 -18.01 -17.16
N LYS A 92 13.13 -18.89 -16.31
CA LYS A 92 12.69 -19.02 -14.91
C LYS A 92 13.03 -17.80 -14.05
N ALA A 93 14.10 -17.07 -14.37
CA ALA A 93 14.42 -15.81 -13.70
C ALA A 93 13.36 -14.74 -14.01
N ILE A 94 12.92 -14.68 -15.28
CA ILE A 94 11.85 -13.80 -15.76
C ILE A 94 10.52 -14.17 -15.08
N ASP A 95 10.12 -15.44 -15.11
CA ASP A 95 8.87 -15.91 -14.48
C ASP A 95 8.81 -15.57 -12.99
N ARG A 96 9.92 -15.77 -12.27
CA ARG A 96 10.04 -15.38 -10.86
C ARG A 96 9.92 -13.86 -10.67
N GLY A 97 10.43 -13.07 -11.60
CA GLY A 97 10.32 -11.61 -11.57
C GLY A 97 8.86 -11.16 -11.74
N ILE A 98 8.19 -11.68 -12.75
CA ILE A 98 6.78 -11.41 -13.06
C ILE A 98 5.89 -11.83 -11.87
N SER A 99 6.02 -13.05 -11.38
CA SER A 99 5.19 -13.52 -10.25
C SER A 99 5.41 -12.71 -8.96
N ASN A 100 6.61 -12.16 -8.74
CA ASN A 100 6.81 -11.24 -7.61
C ASN A 100 6.08 -9.90 -7.82
N LEU A 101 6.01 -9.39 -9.05
CA LEU A 101 5.25 -8.18 -9.37
C LEU A 101 3.75 -8.44 -9.22
N ASP A 102 3.27 -9.60 -9.66
CA ASP A 102 1.87 -10.03 -9.46
C ASP A 102 1.49 -10.10 -7.99
N VAL A 103 2.39 -10.57 -7.11
CA VAL A 103 2.14 -10.55 -5.66
C VAL A 103 1.88 -9.13 -5.16
N VAL A 104 2.65 -8.16 -5.63
CA VAL A 104 2.50 -6.75 -5.24
C VAL A 104 1.22 -6.16 -5.83
N LYS A 105 0.89 -6.47 -7.09
CA LYS A 105 -0.34 -6.04 -7.75
C LYS A 105 -1.59 -6.57 -7.02
N ASN A 106 -1.64 -7.86 -6.73
CA ASN A 106 -2.73 -8.47 -5.96
C ASN A 106 -2.76 -7.98 -4.51
N TRP A 107 -1.63 -7.58 -3.93
CA TRP A 107 -1.61 -6.92 -2.63
C TRP A 107 -2.22 -5.52 -2.70
N LEU A 108 -1.95 -4.74 -3.76
CA LEU A 108 -2.58 -3.43 -3.97
C LEU A 108 -4.11 -3.59 -3.96
N ASP A 109 -4.65 -4.55 -4.70
CA ASP A 109 -6.11 -4.81 -4.78
C ASP A 109 -6.80 -5.06 -3.43
N LYS A 110 -6.03 -5.49 -2.42
CA LYS A 110 -6.55 -5.76 -1.08
C LYS A 110 -6.54 -4.55 -0.15
N ILE A 111 -5.69 -3.56 -0.40
CA ILE A 111 -5.55 -2.41 0.50
C ILE A 111 -6.54 -1.31 0.11
N LYS A 112 -6.99 -0.55 1.11
CA LYS A 112 -7.87 0.61 0.91
C LYS A 112 -7.04 1.83 0.54
N ILE A 113 -7.10 2.20 -0.74
CA ILE A 113 -6.53 3.41 -1.34
C ILE A 113 -7.52 3.91 -2.40
N GLU A 114 -7.35 5.16 -2.84
CA GLU A 114 -8.15 5.75 -3.92
C GLU A 114 -7.95 4.99 -5.24
N ASP A 115 -9.01 4.84 -6.04
CA ASP A 115 -8.97 4.05 -7.28
C ASP A 115 -8.07 4.67 -8.35
N SER A 116 -7.98 6.01 -8.40
CA SER A 116 -7.03 6.73 -9.27
C SER A 116 -5.58 6.33 -8.93
N GLN A 117 -5.21 6.41 -7.65
CA GLN A 117 -3.88 6.03 -7.16
C GLN A 117 -3.61 4.53 -7.38
N ARG A 118 -4.59 3.66 -7.16
CA ARG A 118 -4.47 2.22 -7.45
C ARG A 118 -4.15 1.96 -8.92
N THR A 119 -4.80 2.70 -9.82
CA THR A 119 -4.61 2.59 -11.26
C THR A 119 -3.18 3.00 -11.65
N ASP A 120 -2.72 4.14 -11.16
CA ASP A 120 -1.36 4.64 -11.43
C ASP A 120 -0.28 3.67 -10.92
N LEU A 121 -0.43 3.18 -9.69
CA LEU A 121 0.51 2.24 -9.09
C LEU A 121 0.51 0.88 -9.78
N SER A 122 -0.65 0.40 -10.22
CA SER A 122 -0.76 -0.84 -11.01
C SER A 122 -0.11 -0.70 -12.38
N ALA A 123 -0.27 0.45 -13.05
CA ALA A 123 0.34 0.72 -14.34
C ALA A 123 1.88 0.66 -14.27
N MET A 124 2.49 1.14 -13.18
CA MET A 124 3.93 1.02 -12.96
C MET A 124 4.40 -0.44 -12.87
N LEU A 125 3.60 -1.31 -12.24
CA LEU A 125 3.90 -2.74 -12.13
C LEU A 125 3.72 -3.44 -13.49
N ASP A 126 2.68 -3.06 -14.24
CA ASP A 126 2.37 -3.64 -15.56
C ASP A 126 3.43 -3.29 -16.61
N ASP A 127 3.99 -2.06 -16.56
CA ASP A 127 5.14 -1.68 -17.39
C ASP A 127 6.37 -2.57 -17.08
N ALA A 128 6.66 -2.82 -15.80
CA ALA A 128 7.76 -3.69 -15.40
C ALA A 128 7.54 -5.16 -15.79
N ILE A 129 6.29 -5.66 -15.72
CA ILE A 129 5.92 -7.00 -16.20
C ILE A 129 6.13 -7.08 -17.71
N SER A 130 5.62 -6.10 -18.47
CA SER A 130 5.73 -6.08 -19.93
C SER A 130 7.17 -6.10 -20.42
N LYS A 131 8.06 -5.36 -19.75
CA LYS A 131 9.52 -5.37 -20.04
C LYS A 131 10.14 -6.74 -19.81
N LEU A 132 9.76 -7.42 -18.72
CA LEU A 132 10.23 -8.78 -18.44
C LEU A 132 9.66 -9.81 -19.43
N GLU A 133 8.40 -9.66 -19.85
CA GLU A 133 7.79 -10.55 -20.85
C GLU A 133 8.44 -10.43 -22.22
N ALA A 134 8.82 -9.21 -22.64
CA ALA A 134 9.53 -8.98 -23.90
C ALA A 134 10.88 -9.72 -23.96
N GLU A 135 11.55 -9.91 -22.82
CA GLU A 135 12.80 -10.68 -22.75
C GLU A 135 12.60 -12.17 -23.06
N LYS A 136 11.41 -12.75 -22.82
CA LYS A 136 11.15 -14.18 -23.08
C LYS A 136 11.37 -14.54 -24.56
N ALA A 137 10.87 -13.69 -25.47
CA ALA A 137 11.05 -13.90 -26.90
C ALA A 137 12.54 -13.87 -27.31
N LYS A 138 13.35 -13.02 -26.67
CA LYS A 138 14.80 -12.97 -26.88
C LYS A 138 15.48 -14.25 -26.39
N VAL A 139 15.08 -14.76 -25.23
CA VAL A 139 15.61 -16.04 -24.68
C VAL A 139 15.36 -17.19 -25.64
N ASP A 140 14.15 -17.29 -26.19
CA ASP A 140 13.80 -18.35 -27.14
C ASP A 140 14.60 -18.26 -28.44
N ALA A 141 14.80 -17.04 -28.95
CA ALA A 141 15.55 -16.76 -30.17
C ALA A 141 17.08 -16.91 -30.03
N ALA A 142 17.64 -16.89 -28.81
CA ALA A 142 19.09 -16.95 -28.61
C ALA A 142 19.69 -18.26 -29.15
N THR A 143 20.78 -18.18 -29.89
CA THR A 143 21.47 -19.35 -30.47
C THR A 143 22.88 -19.52 -29.93
N THR A 144 23.46 -18.46 -29.34
CA THR A 144 24.82 -18.50 -28.82
C THR A 144 24.89 -18.23 -27.32
N LYS A 145 26.00 -18.68 -26.70
CA LYS A 145 26.30 -18.37 -25.29
C LYS A 145 26.42 -16.87 -25.03
N GLN A 146 26.89 -16.09 -26.01
CA GLN A 146 27.10 -14.66 -25.84
C GLN A 146 25.76 -13.91 -25.85
N GLU A 147 24.89 -14.18 -26.83
CA GLU A 147 23.52 -13.64 -26.88
C GLU A 147 22.77 -13.91 -25.58
N LEU A 148 22.82 -15.16 -25.10
CA LEU A 148 22.14 -15.54 -23.87
C LEU A 148 22.71 -14.83 -22.62
N ARG A 149 24.02 -14.56 -22.57
CA ARG A 149 24.63 -13.78 -21.48
C ARG A 149 24.17 -12.33 -21.51
N ASP A 150 24.05 -11.74 -22.69
CA ASP A 150 23.63 -10.35 -22.85
C ASP A 150 22.15 -10.19 -22.47
N ILE A 151 21.28 -11.12 -22.91
CA ILE A 151 19.87 -11.19 -22.48
C ILE A 151 19.78 -11.37 -20.95
N ALA A 152 20.56 -12.28 -20.36
CA ALA A 152 20.57 -12.47 -18.91
C ALA A 152 20.99 -11.21 -18.14
N LYS A 153 21.90 -10.40 -18.72
CA LYS A 153 22.33 -9.13 -18.15
C LYS A 153 21.23 -8.08 -18.25
N GLU A 154 20.59 -7.95 -19.41
CA GLU A 154 19.46 -7.05 -19.65
C GLU A 154 18.29 -7.37 -18.72
N THR A 155 17.86 -8.64 -18.69
CA THR A 155 16.84 -9.15 -17.75
C THR A 155 17.17 -8.81 -16.29
N ARG A 156 18.45 -8.94 -15.88
CA ARG A 156 18.88 -8.60 -14.51
C ARG A 156 18.75 -7.11 -14.23
N ASP A 157 19.07 -6.26 -15.19
CA ASP A 157 19.01 -4.81 -15.03
C ASP A 157 17.54 -4.34 -15.01
N ILE A 158 16.68 -4.86 -15.89
CA ILE A 158 15.21 -4.69 -15.79
C ILE A 158 14.70 -5.09 -14.40
N TRP A 159 15.18 -6.23 -13.86
CA TRP A 159 14.79 -6.67 -12.53
C TRP A 159 15.29 -5.76 -11.39
N LYS A 160 16.40 -5.02 -11.56
CA LYS A 160 16.81 -4.02 -10.57
C LYS A 160 15.82 -2.87 -10.53
N ASP A 161 15.42 -2.38 -11.69
CA ASP A 161 14.48 -1.27 -11.82
C ASP A 161 13.08 -1.68 -11.35
N ALA A 162 12.64 -2.89 -11.67
CA ALA A 162 11.40 -3.46 -11.16
C ALA A 162 11.39 -3.54 -9.62
N ARG A 163 12.51 -3.89 -8.98
CA ARG A 163 12.61 -3.89 -7.51
C ARG A 163 12.53 -2.48 -6.90
N ALA A 164 13.10 -1.48 -7.57
CA ALA A 164 12.96 -0.08 -7.16
C ALA A 164 11.48 0.34 -7.26
N THR A 165 10.83 -0.03 -8.36
CA THR A 165 9.39 0.19 -8.59
C THR A 165 8.53 -0.44 -7.50
N VAL A 166 8.77 -1.71 -7.16
CA VAL A 166 8.05 -2.38 -6.05
C VAL A 166 8.18 -1.61 -4.74
N LYS A 167 9.38 -1.13 -4.42
CA LYS A 167 9.63 -0.36 -3.20
C LYS A 167 8.88 0.97 -3.19
N LYS A 168 8.90 1.69 -4.31
CA LYS A 168 8.15 2.93 -4.52
C LYS A 168 6.65 2.69 -4.36
N VAL A 169 6.11 1.72 -5.08
CA VAL A 169 4.69 1.36 -5.07
C VAL A 169 4.22 1.00 -3.67
N VAL A 170 4.92 0.09 -2.98
CA VAL A 170 4.54 -0.33 -1.62
C VAL A 170 4.62 0.85 -0.64
N GLY A 171 5.63 1.70 -0.75
CA GLY A 171 5.79 2.90 0.07
C GLY A 171 4.63 3.88 -0.08
N ILE A 172 4.34 4.30 -1.32
CA ILE A 172 3.25 5.22 -1.64
C ILE A 172 1.91 4.63 -1.18
N ALA A 173 1.60 3.42 -1.62
CA ALA A 173 0.36 2.73 -1.26
C ALA A 173 0.11 2.62 0.25
N THR A 174 1.17 2.40 1.04
CA THR A 174 1.06 2.35 2.50
C THR A 174 0.82 3.74 3.08
N SER A 175 1.49 4.77 2.55
CA SER A 175 1.30 6.16 2.99
C SER A 175 -0.10 6.69 2.69
N GLU A 176 -0.75 6.25 1.62
CA GLU A 176 -2.12 6.69 1.26
C GLU A 176 -3.17 6.33 2.33
N ARG A 177 -2.91 5.32 3.18
CA ARG A 177 -3.80 5.03 4.31
C ARG A 177 -3.80 6.14 5.36
N ILE A 178 -2.67 6.84 5.51
CA ILE A 178 -2.56 8.01 6.40
C ILE A 178 -3.29 9.19 5.79
N SER A 179 -3.17 9.40 4.47
CA SER A 179 -3.95 10.41 3.74
C SER A 179 -5.45 10.25 3.99
N TYR A 180 -5.97 9.03 3.92
CA TYR A 180 -7.38 8.75 4.23
C TYR A 180 -7.78 9.15 5.66
N ILE A 181 -6.91 8.93 6.64
CA ILE A 181 -7.18 9.33 8.04
C ILE A 181 -7.15 10.86 8.17
N ILE A 182 -6.16 11.52 7.57
CA ILE A 182 -6.04 12.98 7.55
C ILE A 182 -7.33 13.59 6.96
N LYS A 183 -7.73 13.16 5.77
CA LYS A 183 -8.96 13.65 5.10
C LYS A 183 -10.21 13.51 5.97
N ASN A 184 -10.37 12.39 6.68
CA ASN A 184 -11.50 12.22 7.59
C ASN A 184 -11.43 13.16 8.80
N MET A 185 -10.23 13.39 9.35
CA MET A 185 -10.06 14.31 10.46
C MET A 185 -10.23 15.78 10.04
N GLU A 186 -9.87 16.14 8.80
CA GLU A 186 -10.15 17.45 8.22
C GLU A 186 -11.65 17.70 8.07
N ASN A 187 -12.38 16.74 7.50
CA ASN A 187 -13.85 16.81 7.42
C ASN A 187 -14.49 16.96 8.80
N LEU A 188 -13.97 16.22 9.79
CA LEU A 188 -14.43 16.33 11.17
C LEU A 188 -14.10 17.69 11.79
N SER A 189 -12.96 18.29 11.44
CA SER A 189 -12.58 19.64 11.85
C SER A 189 -13.60 20.68 11.39
N ALA A 190 -14.04 20.59 10.13
CA ALA A 190 -15.05 21.50 9.59
C ALA A 190 -16.39 21.38 10.34
N LYS A 191 -16.87 20.16 10.59
CA LYS A 191 -18.10 19.92 11.37
C LYS A 191 -17.98 20.40 12.81
N LEU A 192 -16.79 20.28 13.38
CA LEU A 192 -16.51 20.76 14.73
C LEU A 192 -16.61 22.29 14.80
N ASP A 193 -16.04 23.00 13.83
CA ASP A 193 -16.17 24.46 13.74
C ASP A 193 -17.64 24.91 13.67
N GLU A 194 -18.44 24.27 12.81
CA GLU A 194 -19.87 24.56 12.71
C GLU A 194 -20.61 24.35 14.04
N ARG A 195 -20.24 23.30 14.77
CA ARG A 195 -20.89 22.96 16.04
C ARG A 195 -20.48 23.92 17.16
N VAL A 196 -19.22 24.36 17.18
CA VAL A 196 -18.74 25.40 18.10
C VAL A 196 -19.45 26.72 17.84
N ALA A 197 -19.58 27.14 16.57
CA ALA A 197 -20.33 28.34 16.21
C ALA A 197 -21.79 28.29 16.71
N LYS A 198 -22.49 27.17 16.51
CA LYS A 198 -23.86 26.95 17.04
C LYS A 198 -23.92 26.99 18.57
N MET A 199 -22.86 26.59 19.27
CA MET A 199 -22.80 26.67 20.73
C MET A 199 -22.64 28.12 21.20
N GLU A 200 -21.81 28.91 20.52
CA GLU A 200 -21.61 30.33 20.80
C GLU A 200 -22.89 31.13 20.57
N GLU A 201 -23.60 30.88 19.46
CA GLU A 201 -24.93 31.46 19.19
C GLU A 201 -25.96 31.12 20.26
N ALA A 202 -25.88 29.91 20.83
CA ALA A 202 -26.72 29.46 21.94
C ALA A 202 -26.29 30.02 23.31
N GLY A 203 -25.27 30.89 23.37
CA GLY A 203 -24.77 31.50 24.60
C GLY A 203 -24.04 30.54 25.53
N LYS A 204 -23.53 29.41 24.99
CA LYS A 204 -22.75 28.44 25.77
C LYS A 204 -21.30 28.88 25.89
N ASP A 205 -20.65 28.51 26.99
CA ASP A 205 -19.22 28.80 27.19
C ASP A 205 -18.36 27.85 26.34
N THR A 206 -17.65 28.43 25.36
CA THR A 206 -16.71 27.72 24.47
C THR A 206 -15.24 28.01 24.78
N SER A 207 -14.94 28.70 25.89
CA SER A 207 -13.59 29.15 26.23
C SER A 207 -12.57 28.01 26.34
N ALA A 208 -13.00 26.84 26.83
CA ALA A 208 -12.17 25.63 26.91
C ALA A 208 -12.07 24.86 25.58
N ILE A 209 -13.02 25.05 24.66
CA ILE A 209 -13.10 24.31 23.40
C ILE A 209 -12.20 24.95 22.33
N GLY A 210 -12.19 26.28 22.24
CA GLY A 210 -11.40 27.01 21.23
C GLY A 210 -9.91 26.63 21.17
N PRO A 211 -9.18 26.61 22.31
CA PRO A 211 -7.79 26.17 22.33
C PRO A 211 -7.58 24.72 21.88
N LEU A 212 -8.49 23.81 22.24
CA LEU A 212 -8.40 22.40 21.84
C LEU A 212 -8.64 22.22 20.33
N VAL A 213 -9.57 23.00 19.74
CA VAL A 213 -9.81 23.01 18.28
C VAL A 213 -8.57 23.53 17.54
N ALA A 214 -7.93 24.58 18.05
CA ALA A 214 -6.72 25.13 17.46
C ALA A 214 -5.56 24.13 17.50
N ASP A 215 -5.34 23.47 18.65
CA ASP A 215 -4.30 22.45 18.81
C ASP A 215 -4.56 21.21 17.93
N PHE A 216 -5.82 20.77 17.85
CA PHE A 216 -6.26 19.72 16.93
C PHE A 216 -5.87 20.04 15.48
N LYS A 217 -6.22 21.24 14.99
CA LYS A 217 -5.91 21.69 13.61
C LYS A 217 -4.40 21.77 13.36
N ALA A 218 -3.64 22.32 14.31
CA ALA A 218 -2.19 22.42 14.18
C ALA A 218 -1.54 21.03 14.07
N LYS A 219 -2.00 20.05 14.85
CA LYS A 219 -1.52 18.66 14.75
C LYS A 219 -1.93 17.99 13.45
N LEU A 220 -3.11 18.28 12.90
CA LEU A 220 -3.49 17.81 11.56
C LEU A 220 -2.57 18.36 10.48
N GLU A 221 -2.24 19.65 10.54
CA GLU A 221 -1.32 20.28 9.59
C GLU A 221 0.09 19.65 9.68
N LEU A 222 0.61 19.45 10.89
CA LEU A 222 1.87 18.75 11.12
C LEU A 222 1.83 17.31 10.61
N ALA A 223 0.74 16.59 10.86
CA ALA A 223 0.55 15.24 10.35
C ALA A 223 0.58 15.21 8.82
N ASN A 224 -0.10 16.15 8.17
CA ASN A 224 -0.15 16.28 6.73
C ASN A 224 1.23 16.61 6.13
N GLY A 225 1.93 17.58 6.70
CA GLY A 225 3.28 17.94 6.25
C GLY A 225 4.27 16.76 6.33
N LYS A 226 4.17 15.93 7.37
CA LYS A 226 4.99 14.72 7.51
C LYS A 226 4.58 13.62 6.51
N TYR A 227 3.30 13.48 6.23
CA TYR A 227 2.78 12.56 5.21
C TYR A 227 3.28 12.95 3.81
N GLU A 228 3.14 14.21 3.41
CA GLU A 228 3.58 14.68 2.09
C GLU A 228 5.09 14.52 1.91
N ALA A 229 5.88 14.90 2.92
CA ALA A 229 7.33 14.69 2.88
C ALA A 229 7.71 13.20 2.72
N ALA A 230 6.96 12.29 3.34
CA ALA A 230 7.18 10.85 3.16
C ALA A 230 6.80 10.39 1.74
N ARG A 231 5.69 10.91 1.20
CA ARG A 231 5.21 10.60 -0.15
C ARG A 231 6.22 11.03 -1.21
N GLU A 232 6.77 12.24 -1.09
CA GLU A 232 7.84 12.75 -1.95
C GLU A 232 9.10 11.87 -1.88
N LYS A 233 9.49 11.46 -0.66
CA LYS A 233 10.62 10.53 -0.48
C LYS A 233 10.37 9.22 -1.21
N TYR A 234 9.22 8.57 -1.05
CA TYR A 234 8.91 7.35 -1.81
C TYR A 234 8.87 7.59 -3.32
N ALA A 235 8.32 8.72 -3.78
CA ALA A 235 8.26 9.07 -5.19
C ALA A 235 9.65 9.24 -5.83
N SER A 236 10.64 9.69 -5.06
CA SER A 236 12.04 9.87 -5.49
C SER A 236 12.82 8.56 -5.70
N ILE A 237 12.28 7.40 -5.30
CA ILE A 237 12.90 6.10 -5.55
C ILE A 237 12.88 5.82 -7.06
N THR A 238 14.04 5.92 -7.69
CA THR A 238 14.24 5.64 -9.13
C THR A 238 15.09 4.39 -9.35
N THR A 239 16.03 4.11 -8.45
CA THR A 239 16.92 2.95 -8.52
C THR A 239 16.87 2.15 -7.22
N ILE A 240 17.41 0.93 -7.25
CA ILE A 240 17.44 0.08 -6.06
C ILE A 240 18.56 0.48 -5.10
N GLU A 241 19.61 1.11 -5.62
CA GLU A 241 20.72 1.69 -4.88
C GLU A 241 20.21 2.86 -4.03
N GLY A 242 20.45 2.81 -2.72
CA GLY A 242 19.99 3.88 -1.80
C GLY A 242 18.50 3.84 -1.44
N ALA A 243 17.67 3.05 -2.14
CA ALA A 243 16.24 2.94 -1.85
C ALA A 243 15.95 2.54 -0.39
N ASP A 244 16.79 1.70 0.22
CA ASP A 244 16.64 1.30 1.63
C ASP A 244 16.87 2.45 2.62
N ALA A 245 17.69 3.46 2.28
CA ALA A 245 17.84 4.67 3.10
C ALA A 245 16.60 5.55 2.97
N ILE A 246 16.15 5.80 1.74
CA ILE A 246 14.94 6.58 1.45
C ILE A 246 13.72 5.98 2.15
N ILE A 247 13.54 4.65 2.11
CA ILE A 247 12.42 3.97 2.78
C ILE A 247 12.47 4.18 4.30
N ARG A 248 13.66 4.14 4.91
CA ARG A 248 13.79 4.34 6.36
C ARG A 248 13.43 5.76 6.75
N GLU A 249 13.89 6.75 6.00
CA GLU A 249 13.55 8.16 6.22
C GLU A 249 12.05 8.41 6.04
N ALA A 250 11.49 7.95 4.92
CA ALA A 250 10.06 8.06 4.65
C ALA A 250 9.21 7.37 5.72
N HIS A 251 9.63 6.19 6.19
CA HIS A 251 8.92 5.47 7.25
C HIS A 251 8.96 6.22 8.59
N GLN A 252 10.07 6.89 8.91
CA GLN A 252 10.17 7.71 10.11
C GLN A 252 9.21 8.91 10.04
N LEU A 253 9.11 9.57 8.89
CA LEU A 253 8.14 10.65 8.65
C LEU A 253 6.69 10.15 8.78
N ILE A 254 6.38 8.97 8.24
CA ILE A 254 5.08 8.31 8.40
C ILE A 254 4.76 8.02 9.87
N LYS A 255 5.75 7.60 10.65
CA LYS A 255 5.60 7.37 12.10
C LYS A 255 5.32 8.66 12.85
N GLU A 256 5.99 9.75 12.49
CA GLU A 256 5.75 11.09 13.05
C GLU A 256 4.35 11.59 12.69
N SER A 257 3.95 11.49 11.43
CA SER A 257 2.60 11.82 10.97
C SER A 257 1.53 11.10 11.80
N HIS A 258 1.68 9.79 11.98
CA HIS A 258 0.77 9.00 12.81
C HIS A 258 0.82 9.37 14.30
N GLY A 259 1.96 9.84 14.82
CA GLY A 259 2.08 10.39 16.17
C GLY A 259 1.18 11.61 16.34
N TYR A 260 1.28 12.58 15.44
CA TYR A 260 0.43 13.77 15.45
C TYR A 260 -1.06 13.42 15.29
N LEU A 261 -1.41 12.45 14.45
CA LEU A 261 -2.82 11.99 14.33
C LEU A 261 -3.37 11.40 15.62
N LYS A 262 -2.54 10.69 16.41
CA LYS A 262 -2.96 10.18 17.72
C LYS A 262 -3.21 11.30 18.72
N GLU A 263 -2.35 12.31 18.71
CA GLU A 263 -2.49 13.48 19.58
C GLU A 263 -3.72 14.31 19.17
N ALA A 264 -3.93 14.54 17.87
CA ALA A 264 -5.14 15.18 17.35
C ALA A 264 -6.41 14.41 17.75
N HIS A 265 -6.39 13.08 17.66
CA HIS A 265 -7.52 12.27 18.12
C HIS A 265 -7.76 12.42 19.64
N ALA A 266 -6.71 12.58 20.46
CA ALA A 266 -6.88 12.84 21.89
C ALA A 266 -7.55 14.20 22.15
N ASP A 267 -7.17 15.24 21.40
CA ASP A 267 -7.80 16.56 21.48
C ASP A 267 -9.27 16.48 21.09
N LEU A 268 -9.59 15.81 19.99
CA LEU A 268 -10.97 15.57 19.55
C LEU A 268 -11.82 14.91 20.65
N VAL A 269 -11.28 13.89 21.33
CA VAL A 269 -11.98 13.24 22.45
C VAL A 269 -12.24 14.23 23.58
N ASN A 270 -11.28 15.11 23.88
CA ASN A 270 -11.45 16.13 24.93
C ASN A 270 -12.45 17.20 24.52
N ILE A 271 -12.42 17.66 23.27
CA ILE A 271 -13.41 18.60 22.72
C ILE A 271 -14.82 18.04 22.89
N ILE A 272 -15.04 16.77 22.54
CA ILE A 272 -16.37 16.16 22.66
C ILE A 272 -16.81 16.04 24.13
N LYS A 273 -15.88 15.81 25.07
CA LYS A 273 -16.19 15.83 26.51
C LYS A 273 -16.66 17.22 26.94
N GLU A 274 -15.94 18.27 26.55
CA GLU A 274 -16.30 19.66 26.87
C GLU A 274 -17.66 20.05 26.26
N MET A 275 -17.90 19.68 24.99
CA MET A 275 -19.19 19.90 24.33
C MET A 275 -20.35 19.23 25.08
N ARG A 276 -20.16 17.98 25.54
CA ARG A 276 -21.16 17.25 26.33
C ARG A 276 -21.39 17.88 27.71
N ALA A 277 -20.34 18.38 28.37
CA ALA A 277 -20.48 19.11 29.63
C ALA A 277 -21.40 20.33 29.48
N GLN A 278 -21.35 20.98 28.31
CA GLN A 278 -22.25 22.08 27.93
C GLN A 278 -23.62 21.61 27.40
N LYS A 279 -24.01 20.35 27.64
CA LYS A 279 -25.25 19.73 27.13
C LYS A 279 -25.42 19.89 25.62
N ALA A 280 -24.34 19.89 24.84
CA ALA A 280 -24.45 19.75 23.40
C ALA A 280 -24.68 18.27 23.09
N ASP A 281 -25.73 17.97 22.33
CA ASP A 281 -25.95 16.63 21.80
C ASP A 281 -24.93 16.38 20.68
N VAL A 282 -23.82 15.70 21.03
CA VAL A 282 -22.69 15.40 20.14
C VAL A 282 -22.05 14.07 20.55
N SER A 283 -21.79 13.22 19.56
CA SER A 283 -20.95 12.03 19.70
C SER A 283 -19.97 11.90 18.54
N VAL A 284 -18.83 11.23 18.76
CA VAL A 284 -17.87 10.90 17.69
C VAL A 284 -18.59 10.14 16.58
N ASP A 285 -19.42 9.16 16.95
CA ASP A 285 -20.15 8.32 16.01
C ASP A 285 -21.16 9.10 15.17
N ALA A 286 -21.81 10.14 15.74
CA ALA A 286 -22.70 11.01 14.99
C ALA A 286 -21.94 11.83 13.94
N LEU A 287 -20.81 12.44 14.34
CA LEU A 287 -19.99 13.24 13.42
C LEU A 287 -19.33 12.38 12.31
N VAL A 288 -18.96 11.14 12.62
CA VAL A 288 -18.38 10.19 11.65
C VAL A 288 -19.43 9.59 10.71
N ASN A 289 -20.64 9.29 11.20
CA ASN A 289 -21.74 8.79 10.36
C ASN A 289 -22.26 9.86 9.39
N GLU A 290 -22.38 11.12 9.82
CA GLU A 290 -22.73 12.23 8.93
C GLU A 290 -21.69 12.39 7.81
N THR A 291 -20.40 12.14 8.09
CA THR A 291 -19.31 12.22 7.09
C THR A 291 -19.33 11.04 6.11
N SER A 292 -19.79 9.88 6.55
CA SER A 292 -19.93 8.67 5.72
C SER A 292 -21.16 8.74 4.79
N ALA A 293 -22.22 9.45 5.20
CA ALA A 293 -23.42 9.66 4.38
C ALA A 293 -23.17 10.66 3.23
N GLU A 294 -22.51 11.78 3.49
CA GLU A 294 -22.17 12.79 2.47
C GLU A 294 -21.19 12.28 1.41
N THR A 295 -20.22 11.45 1.80
CA THR A 295 -19.23 10.89 0.85
C THR A 295 -19.83 9.81 -0.06
N ALA A 296 -20.89 9.13 0.38
CA ALA A 296 -21.65 8.19 -0.44
C ALA A 296 -22.56 8.92 -1.46
N GLU A 297 -23.12 10.08 -1.10
CA GLU A 297 -23.95 10.88 -2.02
C GLU A 297 -23.12 11.64 -3.06
N ALA A 298 -21.89 12.04 -2.75
CA ALA A 298 -21.00 12.72 -3.70
C ALA A 298 -20.29 11.78 -4.71
N SER A 299 -20.45 10.46 -4.57
CA SER A 299 -19.82 9.44 -5.42
C SER A 299 -20.81 8.56 -6.20
N GLY A 300 -22.12 8.87 -6.13
CA GLY A 300 -23.17 8.31 -6.98
C GLY A 300 -23.45 9.17 -8.21
#